data_AF-A0A7X8V4F5-F1
#
_entry.id   AF-A0A7X8V4F5-F1
#
_cell.length_a   1.000
_cell.length_b   1.000
_cell.length_c   1.000
_cell.angle_alpha   90.00
_cell.angle_beta   90.00
_cell.angle_gamma   90.00
#
_symmetry.space_group_name_H-M   'P 1'
#
loop_
_entity.id
_entity.type
_entity.pdbx_description
1 polymer ?
#
loop_
_entity_poly.entity_id
_entity_poly.type
_entity_poly.pdbx_seq_one_letter_code
_entity_poly.pdbx_strand_id
1 'polypeptide(L)'
;HRGFALVDILQVCVTFNNLNKYYAERVYTVKDHDPADYFQALQKIREWDYGASPSDASPSSASPGGTSPGEANTVEERIPLGILYKREAPTFAQRLSPEAGGSPGETGGVSRVVAKERREELIAKILANSK
;
A
#
# COMPACT_ATOMS: atom_id res chain seq x y z
N HIS A 1 1.15 -9.82 6.56
CA HIS A 1 -0.10 -9.17 6.09
C HIS A 1 -0.72 -10.09 5.02
N ARG A 2 -2.04 -10.31 5.02
CA ARG A 2 -2.71 -11.18 4.05
C ARG A 2 -3.27 -10.33 2.90
N GLY A 3 -2.40 -9.94 1.97
CA GLY A 3 -2.76 -9.07 0.86
C GLY A 3 -1.55 -8.33 0.29
N PHE A 4 -1.80 -7.21 -0.39
CA PHE A 4 -0.74 -6.32 -0.86
C PHE A 4 -0.10 -5.59 0.33
N ALA A 5 1.23 -5.66 0.41
CA ALA A 5 2.02 -4.95 1.42
C ALA A 5 3.16 -4.20 0.72
N LEU A 6 3.39 -2.96 1.16
CA LEU A 6 4.48 -2.11 0.71
C LEU A 6 5.38 -1.80 1.92
N VAL A 7 6.68 -1.98 1.75
CA VAL A 7 7.70 -1.56 2.71
C VAL A 7 8.66 -0.65 1.97
N ASP A 8 8.62 0.63 2.30
CA ASP A 8 9.60 1.61 1.82
C ASP A 8 10.80 1.62 2.79
N ILE A 9 12.01 1.46 2.26
CA ILE A 9 13.24 1.35 3.04
C ILE A 9 14.10 2.57 2.72
N LEU A 10 14.32 3.41 3.73
CA LEU A 10 15.27 4.52 3.64
C LEU A 10 16.69 3.97 3.51
N GLN A 11 17.19 3.90 2.28
CA GLN A 11 18.53 3.42 1.98
C GLN A 11 19.40 4.58 1.49
N VAL A 12 20.43 4.90 2.26
CA VAL A 12 21.47 5.85 1.85
C VAL A 12 22.50 5.19 0.93
N CYS A 13 22.96 5.91 -0.09
CA CYS A 13 24.10 5.51 -0.91
C CYS A 13 25.36 6.26 -0.47
N VAL A 14 26.21 5.61 0.33
CA VAL A 14 27.39 6.25 0.94
C VAL A 14 28.39 6.83 -0.07
N THR A 15 28.50 6.23 -1.26
CA THR A 15 29.48 6.64 -2.28
C THR A 15 29.06 7.91 -3.02
N PHE A 16 27.78 8.04 -3.37
CA PHE A 16 27.31 9.11 -4.24
C PHE A 16 26.52 10.19 -3.50
N ASN A 17 25.90 9.89 -2.36
CA ASN A 17 25.09 10.84 -1.60
C ASN A 17 24.98 10.43 -0.12
N ASN A 18 26.00 10.79 0.67
CA ASN A 18 26.10 10.41 2.07
C ASN A 18 25.20 11.27 2.98
N LEU A 19 23.91 10.93 3.02
CA LEU A 19 22.88 11.60 3.84
C LEU A 19 22.57 10.88 5.16
N ASN A 20 23.48 10.03 5.65
CA ASN A 20 23.25 9.25 6.88
C ASN A 20 22.78 10.10 8.07
N LYS A 21 23.52 11.18 8.38
CA LYS A 21 23.19 12.07 9.49
C LYS A 21 21.87 12.81 9.26
N TYR A 22 21.65 13.28 8.03
CA TYR A 22 20.44 14.01 7.64
C TYR A 22 19.17 13.19 7.89
N TYR A 23 19.15 11.92 7.48
CA TYR A 23 18.02 11.03 7.73
C TYR A 23 17.93 10.60 9.20
N ALA A 24 19.06 10.30 9.86
CA ALA A 24 19.08 9.87 11.26
C ALA A 24 18.46 10.88 12.23
N GLU A 25 18.60 12.19 11.95
CA GLU A 25 18.01 13.26 12.77
C GLU A 25 16.49 13.43 12.56
N ARG A 26 15.97 12.98 11.42
CA ARG A 26 14.56 13.21 11.01
C ARG A 26 13.66 12.01 11.26
N VAL A 27 14.21 10.80 11.32
CA VAL A 27 13.42 9.58 11.57
C VAL A 27 12.89 9.52 13.00
N TYR A 28 11.67 8.99 13.16
CA TYR A 28 11.12 8.63 14.45
C TYR A 28 10.20 7.42 14.33
N THR A 29 10.03 6.66 15.41
CA THR A 29 9.07 5.54 15.43
C THR A 29 7.68 6.04 15.82
N VAL A 30 6.68 5.74 15.01
CA VAL A 30 5.28 6.10 15.32
C VAL A 30 4.76 5.21 16.47
N LYS A 31 4.26 5.81 17.55
CA LYS A 31 3.75 5.10 18.74
C LYS A 31 2.24 5.22 18.91
N ASP A 32 1.69 6.41 18.70
CA ASP A 32 0.32 6.77 19.10
C ASP A 32 -0.58 7.02 17.89
N HIS A 33 -0.67 6.05 16.98
CA HIS A 33 -1.65 6.11 15.88
C HIS A 33 -2.35 4.77 15.71
N ASP A 34 -3.61 4.82 15.26
CA ASP A 34 -4.33 3.62 14.85
C ASP A 34 -3.98 3.26 13.38
N PRO A 35 -3.28 2.15 13.12
CA PRO A 35 -2.94 1.75 11.76
C PRO A 35 -4.17 1.33 10.93
N ALA A 36 -5.34 1.13 11.54
CA ALA A 36 -6.58 0.89 10.81
C ALA A 36 -7.26 2.19 10.32
N ASP A 37 -6.90 3.34 10.89
CA ASP A 37 -7.42 4.65 10.49
C ASP A 37 -6.63 5.23 9.32
N TYR A 38 -7.29 5.28 8.17
CA TYR A 38 -6.72 5.82 6.93
C TYR A 38 -6.28 7.28 7.05
N PHE A 39 -7.04 8.12 7.75
CA PHE A 39 -6.74 9.55 7.84
C PHE A 39 -5.57 9.82 8.79
N GLN A 40 -5.50 9.11 9.91
CA GLN A 40 -4.33 9.20 10.81
C GLN A 40 -3.06 8.71 10.11
N ALA A 41 -3.14 7.60 9.36
CA ALA A 41 -2.03 7.11 8.55
C ALA A 41 -1.58 8.14 7.51
N LEU A 42 -2.53 8.73 6.78
CA LEU A 42 -2.25 9.74 5.76
C LEU A 42 -1.62 11.01 6.35
N GLN A 43 -2.07 11.44 7.53
CA GLN A 43 -1.46 12.56 8.25
C GLN A 43 0.00 12.27 8.58
N LYS A 44 0.31 11.06 9.06
CA LYS A 44 1.69 10.64 9.34
C LYS A 44 2.55 10.63 8.07
N ILE A 45 2.07 9.99 6.99
CA ILE A 45 2.78 9.90 5.71
C ILE A 45 3.15 11.29 5.17
N ARG A 46 2.30 12.29 5.38
CA ARG A 46 2.49 13.68 4.90
C ARG A 46 3.47 14.50 5.73
N GLU A 47 4.03 13.96 6.81
CA GLU A 47 5.07 14.66 7.59
C GLU A 47 6.42 14.73 6.84
N TRP A 48 6.57 13.96 5.75
CA TRP A 48 7.77 13.94 4.92
C TRP A 48 7.43 14.21 3.44
N ASP A 49 8.15 15.16 2.83
CA ASP A 49 8.06 15.44 1.39
C ASP A 49 9.24 14.80 0.64
N TYR A 50 8.95 13.75 -0.14
CA TYR A 50 9.94 13.09 -0.99
C TYR A 50 10.35 13.92 -2.22
N GLY A 51 9.58 14.95 -2.57
CA GLY A 51 9.87 15.85 -3.69
C GLY A 51 10.77 17.02 -3.31
N ALA A 52 10.93 17.31 -2.02
CA ALA A 52 11.82 18.34 -1.54
C ALA A 52 13.27 17.83 -1.60
N SER A 53 14.07 18.38 -2.53
CA SER A 53 15.51 18.12 -2.46
C SER A 53 16.12 18.97 -1.34
N PRO A 54 17.13 18.47 -0.61
CA PRO A 54 17.84 19.28 0.38
C PRO A 54 18.52 20.53 -0.24
N SER A 55 18.73 20.55 -1.55
CA SER A 55 19.18 21.72 -2.31
C SER A 55 18.06 22.73 -2.62
N ASP A 56 16.80 22.30 -2.64
CA ASP A 56 15.64 23.16 -2.87
C ASP A 56 15.14 23.81 -1.58
N ALA A 57 15.71 23.46 -0.42
CA ALA A 57 15.51 24.14 0.87
C ALA A 57 16.15 25.55 0.89
N SER A 58 15.98 26.31 -0.18
CA SER A 58 16.03 27.76 -0.16
C SER A 58 14.67 28.25 0.39
N PRO A 59 14.62 29.26 1.27
CA PRO A 59 13.38 29.72 1.93
C PRO A 59 12.28 30.25 0.99
N SER A 60 12.42 30.12 -0.33
CA SER A 60 11.52 30.64 -1.35
C SER A 60 10.71 29.57 -2.11
N SER A 61 10.94 28.27 -1.89
CA SER A 61 10.35 27.20 -2.72
C SER A 61 9.17 26.47 -2.08
N ALA A 62 8.56 27.01 -1.02
CA ALA A 62 7.33 26.47 -0.46
C ALA A 62 6.27 26.34 -1.57
N SER A 63 6.00 25.11 -2.00
CA SER A 63 4.88 24.83 -2.89
C SER A 63 3.59 25.30 -2.21
N PRO A 64 2.74 26.09 -2.89
CA PRO A 64 1.52 26.64 -2.31
C PRO A 64 0.45 25.54 -2.27
N GLY A 65 0.59 24.64 -1.30
CA GLY A 65 -0.32 23.53 -1.03
C GLY A 65 -1.04 23.69 0.30
N GLY A 66 -1.66 24.85 0.53
CA GLY A 66 -2.74 25.05 1.49
C GLY A 66 -2.41 24.99 2.97
N THR A 67 -2.05 26.12 3.58
CA THR A 67 -2.55 26.53 4.92
C THR A 67 -2.47 28.07 5.00
N SER A 68 -3.51 28.67 5.56
CA SER A 68 -3.74 30.10 5.73
C SER A 68 -2.56 30.89 6.31
N PRO A 69 -2.40 32.18 5.99
CA PRO A 69 -1.32 33.02 6.50
C PRO A 69 -1.63 33.43 7.95
N GLY A 70 -1.11 32.66 8.89
CA GLY A 70 -1.20 32.95 10.31
C GLY A 70 -0.59 31.80 11.09
N GLU A 71 0.56 32.06 11.71
CA GLU A 71 1.32 31.14 12.56
C GLU A 71 2.35 30.26 11.82
N ALA A 72 3.56 30.83 11.67
CA ALA A 72 4.76 30.09 11.29
C ALA A 72 5.17 29.14 12.44
N ASN A 73 4.47 28.02 12.55
CA ASN A 73 5.02 26.84 13.20
C ASN A 73 5.99 26.20 12.19
N THR A 74 7.30 26.33 12.42
CA THR A 74 8.30 25.51 11.72
C THR A 74 8.08 24.07 12.14
N VAL A 75 7.19 23.36 11.45
CA VAL A 75 7.04 21.92 11.60
C VAL A 75 8.31 21.33 11.03
N GLU A 76 9.23 20.90 11.90
CA GLU A 76 10.42 20.16 11.50
C GLU A 76 9.97 18.97 10.64
N GLU A 77 10.49 18.83 9.43
CA GLU A 77 10.23 17.66 8.59
C GLU A 77 10.66 16.39 9.34
N ARG A 78 9.74 15.43 9.48
CA ARG A 78 10.02 14.17 10.19
C ARG A 78 9.62 12.98 9.34
N ILE A 79 10.38 11.91 9.47
CA ILE A 79 10.17 10.68 8.71
C ILE A 79 9.58 9.62 9.63
N PRO A 80 8.28 9.31 9.49
CA PRO A 80 7.64 8.31 10.33
C PRO A 80 8.10 6.90 9.94
N LEU A 81 8.63 6.16 10.90
CA LEU A 81 8.99 4.76 10.77
C LEU A 81 7.99 3.87 11.49
N GLY A 82 7.66 2.73 10.87
CA GLY A 82 6.81 1.70 11.43
C GLY A 82 5.69 1.28 10.49
N ILE A 83 4.68 0.62 11.04
CA ILE A 83 3.47 0.25 10.30
C ILE A 83 2.57 1.47 10.28
N LEU A 84 2.51 2.19 9.16
CA LEU A 84 1.69 3.40 9.03
C LEU A 84 0.22 3.09 8.75
N TYR A 85 -0.05 2.02 8.00
CA TYR A 85 -1.40 1.61 7.66
C TYR A 85 -1.50 0.10 7.53
N LYS A 86 -2.58 -0.47 8.06
CA LYS A 86 -2.91 -1.88 7.97
C LYS A 86 -4.41 -2.05 7.93
N ARG A 87 -4.90 -2.65 6.85
CA ARG A 87 -6.28 -3.12 6.72
C ARG A 87 -6.29 -4.55 6.21
N GLU A 88 -7.18 -5.35 6.77
CA GLU A 88 -7.51 -6.67 6.25
C GLU A 88 -8.70 -6.53 5.28
N ALA A 89 -8.59 -7.13 4.10
CA ALA A 89 -9.63 -7.15 3.09
C ALA A 89 -9.48 -8.44 2.25
N PRO A 90 -10.55 -8.92 1.59
CA PRO A 90 -10.43 -10.08 0.71
C PRO A 90 -9.35 -9.86 -0.33
N THR A 91 -8.39 -10.79 -0.40
CA THR A 91 -7.32 -10.75 -1.40
C THR A 91 -7.88 -10.97 -2.80
N PHE A 92 -7.09 -10.68 -3.83
CA PHE A 92 -7.49 -10.94 -5.21
C PHE A 92 -7.84 -12.43 -5.42
N ALA A 93 -7.02 -13.34 -4.89
CA ALA A 93 -7.28 -14.78 -4.96
C ALA A 93 -8.62 -15.17 -4.31
N GLN A 94 -8.95 -14.59 -3.16
CA GLN A 94 -10.24 -14.84 -2.48
C GLN A 94 -11.44 -14.30 -3.24
N ARG A 95 -11.28 -13.25 -4.04
CA ARG A 95 -12.36 -12.73 -4.90
C ARG A 95 -12.59 -13.59 -6.14
N LEU A 96 -11.54 -14.19 -6.68
CA LEU A 96 -11.63 -15.08 -7.83
C LEU A 96 -12.21 -16.46 -7.49
N SER A 97 -12.25 -16.83 -6.22
CA SER A 97 -12.74 -18.11 -5.77
C SER A 97 -13.57 -17.89 -4.51
N PRO A 98 -14.92 -17.78 -4.62
CA PRO A 98 -15.78 -17.57 -3.46
C PRO A 98 -15.66 -18.67 -2.39
N GLU A 99 -15.05 -19.82 -2.70
CA GLU A 99 -14.79 -20.93 -1.77
C GLU A 99 -13.33 -21.02 -1.28
N ALA A 100 -12.45 -20.07 -1.62
CA ALA A 100 -11.03 -20.12 -1.23
C ALA A 100 -10.76 -19.62 0.20
N GLY A 101 -11.35 -20.31 1.17
CA GLY A 101 -10.74 -20.48 2.50
C GLY A 101 -9.60 -21.50 2.50
N GLY A 102 -9.35 -22.17 1.37
CA GLY A 102 -8.32 -23.20 1.20
C GLY A 102 -6.91 -22.64 1.00
N SER A 103 -5.94 -23.35 1.57
CA SER A 103 -4.50 -23.04 1.52
C SER A 103 -3.97 -22.96 0.07
N PRO A 104 -3.01 -22.06 -0.24
CA PRO A 104 -2.36 -22.00 -1.55
C PRO A 104 -1.49 -23.24 -1.75
N GLY A 105 -2.07 -24.31 -2.31
CA GLY A 105 -1.38 -25.57 -2.55
C GLY A 105 -2.25 -26.65 -3.20
N GLU A 106 -3.58 -26.58 -3.07
CA GLU A 106 -4.47 -27.53 -3.75
C GLU A 106 -4.95 -26.97 -5.08
N THR A 107 -4.11 -27.10 -6.11
CA THR A 107 -4.62 -27.16 -7.48
C THR A 107 -5.35 -28.51 -7.63
N GLY A 108 -6.61 -28.56 -7.21
CA GLY A 108 -7.52 -29.63 -7.60
C GLY A 108 -7.70 -29.58 -9.12
N GLY A 109 -6.82 -30.25 -9.86
CA GLY A 109 -6.99 -30.44 -11.29
C GLY A 109 -8.32 -31.14 -11.52
N VAL A 110 -9.29 -30.43 -12.10
CA VAL A 110 -10.55 -31.05 -12.52
C VAL A 110 -10.20 -32.12 -13.54
N SER A 111 -10.55 -33.38 -13.25
CA SER A 111 -10.35 -34.48 -14.19
C SER A 111 -10.94 -34.10 -15.55
N ARG A 112 -10.22 -34.43 -16.63
CA ARG A 112 -10.66 -34.14 -18.01
C ARG A 112 -12.07 -34.64 -18.30
N VAL A 113 -12.49 -35.71 -17.61
CA VAL A 113 -13.85 -36.27 -17.69
C VAL A 113 -14.88 -35.27 -17.14
N VAL A 114 -14.66 -34.78 -15.92
CA VAL A 114 -15.56 -33.83 -15.25
C VAL A 114 -15.65 -32.49 -16.01
N ALA A 115 -14.54 -32.05 -16.60
CA ALA A 115 -14.53 -30.84 -17.44
C ALA A 115 -15.36 -31.01 -18.72
N LYS A 116 -15.35 -32.20 -19.33
CA LYS A 116 -16.14 -32.53 -20.51
C LYS A 116 -17.63 -32.57 -20.18
N GLU A 117 -17.99 -33.24 -19.08
CA GLU A 117 -19.39 -33.34 -18.62
C GLU A 117 -20.00 -31.96 -18.33
N ARG A 118 -19.28 -31.09 -17.60
CA ARG A 118 -19.73 -29.69 -17.38
C ARG A 118 -19.94 -28.91 -18.67
N ARG A 119 -19.09 -29.13 -19.68
CA ARG A 119 -19.21 -28.46 -20.98
C ARG A 119 -20.46 -28.92 -21.73
N GLU A 120 -20.73 -30.22 -21.73
CA GLU A 120 -21.91 -30.80 -22.38
C GLU A 120 -23.21 -30.34 -21.71
N GLU A 121 -23.25 -30.29 -20.38
CA GLU A 121 -24.39 -29.74 -19.62
C GLU A 121 -24.65 -28.26 -19.92
N LEU A 122 -23.59 -27.46 -20.03
CA LEU A 122 -23.71 -26.03 -20.34
C LEU A 122 -24.29 -25.82 -21.75
N ILE A 123 -23.81 -26.60 -22.73
CA ILE A 123 -24.33 -26.58 -24.10
C ILE A 123 -25.82 -26.94 -24.10
N ALA A 124 -26.20 -27.99 -23.38
CA ALA A 124 -27.60 -28.40 -23.28
C ALA A 124 -28.50 -27.30 -22.68
N LYS A 125 -28.04 -26.61 -21.63
CA LYS A 125 -28.78 -25.48 -21.01
C LYS A 125 -28.94 -24.30 -21.96
N ILE A 126 -27.90 -23.94 -22.71
CA ILE A 126 -27.98 -22.84 -23.69
C ILE A 126 -28.99 -23.19 -24.79
N LEU A 127 -28.94 -24.41 -25.32
CA LEU A 127 -29.87 -24.87 -26.35
C LEU A 127 -31.32 -24.95 -25.85
N ALA A 128 -31.54 -25.27 -24.57
CA ALA A 128 -32.87 -25.31 -23.97
C ALA A 128 -33.49 -23.93 -23.76
N ASN A 129 -32.70 -22.92 -23.42
CA ASN A 129 -33.16 -21.53 -23.23
C ASN A 129 -33.30 -20.73 -24.53
N SER A 130 -32.84 -21.27 -25.66
CA SER A 130 -32.91 -20.64 -26.98
C SER A 130 -34.19 -21.01 -27.75
N LYS A 131 -35.10 -21.79 -27.17
CA LYS A 131 -36.41 -22.14 -27.72
C LYS A 131 -37.50 -21.36 -27.00
#